data_AF-A0A350QNA8-F1
#
_entry.id   AF-A0A350QNA8-F1
#
_cell.length_a   1.000
_cell.length_b   1.000
_cell.length_c   1.000
_cell.angle_alpha   90.00
_cell.angle_beta   90.00
_cell.angle_gamma   90.00
#
_symmetry.space_group_name_H-M   'P 1'
#
loop_
_entity.id
_entity.type
_entity.pdbx_description
1 polymer ?
#
loop_
_entity_poly.entity_id
_entity_poly.type
_entity_poly.pdbx_seq_one_letter_code
_entity_poly.pdbx_strand_id
1 'polypeptide(L)' 'STTIGATVIGGVANNAGGALCKRGSSYTEYALYARVNEEGALELIDHLGIRDLGDTPEEILTRLEAGDFSDEDLID' A
#
# COMPACT_ATOMS: atom_id res chain seq x y z
N SER A 1 4.45 19.41 6.80
CA SER A 1 4.38 18.62 8.04
C SER A 1 5.33 17.45 7.89
N THR A 2 6.58 17.60 8.33
CA THR A 2 7.62 16.56 8.18
C THR A 2 8.46 16.40 9.46
N THR A 3 8.20 17.21 10.48
CA THR A 3 9.12 17.42 11.61
C THR A 3 8.70 16.64 12.86
N ILE A 4 7.47 16.15 12.94
CA ILE A 4 6.96 15.39 14.10
C ILE A 4 6.06 14.25 13.63
N GLY A 5 6.60 13.03 13.55
CA GLY A 5 5.82 11.79 13.49
C GLY A 5 4.89 11.58 12.29
N ALA A 6 5.00 12.39 11.23
CA ALA A 6 4.21 12.20 10.02
C ALA A 6 4.63 10.89 9.31
N THR A 7 3.66 10.03 9.01
CA THR A 7 3.89 8.76 8.30
C THR A 7 3.60 8.91 6.82
N VAL A 8 4.30 8.12 5.99
CA VAL A 8 4.06 8.10 4.53
C VAL A 8 2.62 7.66 4.24
N ILE A 9 2.17 6.57 4.85
CA ILE A 9 0.81 6.04 4.69
C ILE A 9 -0.24 7.06 5.12
N GLY A 10 -0.03 7.74 6.25
CA GLY A 10 -0.94 8.80 6.71
C GLY A 10 -0.97 10.00 5.74
N GLY A 11 0.15 10.32 5.10
CA GLY A 11 0.21 11.34 4.05
C GLY A 11 -0.63 10.99 2.83
N VAL A 12 -0.53 9.75 2.34
CA VAL A 12 -1.36 9.23 1.24
C VAL A 12 -2.84 9.24 1.62
N ALA A 13 -3.19 8.71 2.79
CA ALA A 13 -4.57 8.64 3.26
C ALA A 13 -5.27 10.01 3.40
N ASN A 14 -4.49 11.09 3.54
CA ASN A 14 -5.01 12.46 3.71
C ASN A 14 -4.77 13.36 2.48
N ASN A 15 -4.33 12.82 1.34
CA ASN A 15 -3.92 13.62 0.17
C ASN A 15 -2.99 14.78 0.58
N ALA A 16 -2.05 14.52 1.49
CA ALA A 16 -1.22 15.57 2.09
C ALA A 16 -0.25 16.16 1.06
N GLY A 17 -0.19 17.49 1.01
CA GLY A 17 0.73 18.26 0.17
C GLY A 17 1.83 18.94 0.98
N GLY A 18 3.06 18.87 0.48
CA GLY A 18 4.22 19.54 1.07
C GLY A 18 4.56 20.86 0.36
N ALA A 19 5.78 21.36 0.58
CA ALA A 19 6.32 22.55 -0.08
C ALA A 19 6.96 22.25 -1.46
N LEU A 20 6.86 21.02 -1.95
CA LEU A 20 7.48 20.60 -3.22
C LEU A 20 6.59 21.04 -4.39
N CYS A 21 6.83 22.23 -4.96
CA CYS A 21 5.99 22.81 -6.02
C CYS A 21 5.83 21.94 -7.28
N LYS A 22 6.74 20.99 -7.53
CA LYS A 22 6.69 20.07 -8.68
C LYS A 22 5.98 18.74 -8.37
N ARG A 23 5.47 18.55 -7.16
CA ARG A 23 4.75 17.35 -6.74
C ARG A 23 3.38 17.78 -6.24
N GLY A 24 2.35 17.07 -6.69
CA GLY A 24 1.01 17.22 -6.15
C GLY A 24 0.91 16.69 -4.72
N SER A 25 -0.32 16.53 -4.26
CA SER A 25 -0.59 15.75 -3.05
C SER A 25 -0.02 14.34 -3.14
N SER A 26 0.28 13.77 -1.97
CA SER A 26 0.68 12.36 -1.84
C SER A 26 -0.42 11.47 -2.45
N TYR A 27 -0.05 10.65 -3.43
CA TYR A 27 -0.98 9.82 -4.21
C TYR A 27 -0.26 8.57 -4.73
N THR A 28 -0.99 7.45 -4.78
CA THR A 28 -0.58 6.19 -5.41
C THR A 28 -1.84 5.42 -5.81
N GLU A 29 -1.75 4.68 -6.91
CA GLU A 29 -2.76 3.68 -7.30
C GLU A 29 -2.43 2.30 -6.68
N TYR A 30 -1.18 2.12 -6.25
CA TYR A 30 -0.68 0.87 -5.66
C TYR A 30 -0.77 0.88 -4.13
N ALA A 31 -1.50 -0.08 -3.56
CA ALA A 31 -1.65 -0.24 -2.11
C ALA A 31 -2.11 -1.65 -1.74
N LEU A 32 -1.73 -2.10 -0.54
CA LEU A 32 -2.32 -3.25 0.16
C LEU A 32 -3.06 -2.73 1.39
N TYR A 33 -4.33 -3.09 1.56
CA TYR A 33 -5.13 -2.62 2.69
C TYR A 33 -6.23 -3.60 3.07
N ALA A 34 -6.64 -3.55 4.33
CA ALA A 34 -7.84 -4.25 4.78
C ALA A 34 -9.09 -3.39 4.58
N ARG A 35 -10.18 -4.00 4.14
CA ARG A 35 -11.49 -3.37 3.97
C ARG A 35 -12.55 -4.21 4.68
N VAL A 36 -13.50 -3.54 5.33
CA VAL A 36 -14.75 -4.18 5.74
C VAL A 36 -15.78 -3.95 4.64
N ASN A 37 -16.31 -5.01 4.07
CA ASN A 37 -17.28 -4.93 2.97
C ASN A 37 -18.71 -4.58 3.46
N GLU A 38 -19.66 -4.50 2.54
CA GLU A 38 -21.05 -4.10 2.84
C GLU A 38 -21.75 -5.11 3.77
N GLU A 39 -21.32 -6.37 3.74
CA GLU A 39 -21.80 -7.45 4.61
C GLU A 39 -21.13 -7.45 6.00
N GLY A 40 -20.15 -6.58 6.24
CA GLY A 40 -19.41 -6.52 7.51
C GLY A 40 -18.28 -7.54 7.63
N ALA A 41 -17.90 -8.21 6.53
CA ALA A 41 -16.77 -9.13 6.50
C ALA A 41 -15.45 -8.39 6.22
N LEU A 42 -14.36 -8.86 6.85
CA LEU A 42 -13.01 -8.35 6.65
C LEU A 42 -12.37 -8.97 5.42
N GLU A 43 -11.82 -8.14 4.54
CA GLU A 43 -11.16 -8.52 3.30
C GLU A 43 -9.77 -7.88 3.22
N LEU A 44 -8.79 -8.59 2.66
CA LEU A 44 -7.51 -8.01 2.24
C LEU A 44 -7.59 -7.68 0.75
N ILE A 45 -7.34 -6.42 0.40
CA ILE A 45 -7.35 -5.92 -0.98
C ILE A 45 -5.92 -5.60 -1.38
N ASP A 46 -5.40 -6.37 -2.34
CA ASP A 46 -4.06 -6.21 -2.90
C ASP A 46 -4.13 -5.56 -4.29
N HIS A 47 -3.65 -4.32 -4.37
CA HIS A 47 -3.39 -3.60 -5.61
C HIS A 47 -1.92 -3.20 -5.70
N LEU A 48 -0.97 -3.95 -5.14
CA LEU A 48 0.45 -3.56 -5.15
C LEU A 48 1.12 -3.67 -6.53
N GLY A 49 0.53 -4.42 -7.47
CA GLY A 49 1.15 -4.68 -8.77
C GLY A 49 2.34 -5.64 -8.66
N ILE A 50 2.34 -6.53 -7.66
CA ILE A 50 3.36 -7.56 -7.45
C ILE A 50 2.68 -8.92 -7.65
N ARG A 51 3.25 -9.77 -8.50
CA ARG A 51 2.75 -11.13 -8.75
C ARG A 51 3.21 -12.10 -7.66
N ASP A 52 2.56 -13.26 -7.63
CA ASP A 52 3.00 -14.43 -6.87
C ASP A 52 3.14 -14.24 -5.34
N LEU A 53 2.49 -13.21 -4.76
CA LEU A 53 2.45 -13.00 -3.32
C LEU A 53 1.63 -14.07 -2.56
N GLY A 54 0.74 -14.80 -3.24
CA GLY A 54 -0.07 -15.87 -2.67
C GLY A 54 -1.56 -15.59 -2.79
N ASP A 55 -2.39 -16.55 -2.37
CA ASP A 55 -3.85 -16.47 -2.50
C ASP A 55 -4.54 -16.18 -1.16
N THR A 56 -3.80 -16.30 -0.05
CA THR A 56 -4.31 -16.06 1.31
C THR A 56 -3.67 -14.82 1.94
N PRO A 57 -4.40 -14.10 2.83
CA PRO A 57 -3.85 -12.98 3.58
C PRO A 57 -2.54 -13.32 4.31
N GLU A 58 -2.47 -14.50 4.92
CA GLU A 58 -1.29 -14.94 5.67
C GLU A 58 -0.07 -15.11 4.77
N GLU A 59 -0.23 -15.70 3.58
CA GLU A 59 0.86 -15.86 2.60
C GLU A 59 1.36 -14.51 2.10
N ILE A 60 0.43 -13.63 1.68
CA ILE A 60 0.75 -12.30 1.17
C ILE A 60 1.54 -11.50 2.21
N LEU A 61 1.04 -11.44 3.44
CA LEU A 61 1.68 -10.69 4.53
C LEU A 61 3.05 -11.28 4.89
N THR A 62 3.16 -12.61 4.97
CA THR A 62 4.43 -13.28 5.33
C THR A 62 5.49 -13.04 4.25
N ARG A 63 5.14 -13.13 2.97
CA ARG A 63 6.09 -12.87 1.88
C ARG A 63 6.53 -11.41 1.84
N LEU A 64 5.61 -10.47 2.01
CA LEU A 64 5.93 -9.05 2.07
C LEU A 64 6.83 -8.72 3.28
N GLU A 65 6.57 -9.30 4.44
CA GLU A 65 7.41 -9.14 5.64
C GLU A 65 8.81 -9.72 5.43
N ALA A 66 8.90 -10.89 4.77
CA ALA A 66 10.17 -11.54 4.45
C ALA A 66 10.93 -10.85 3.29
N GLY A 67 10.27 -10.01 2.50
CA GLY A 67 10.82 -9.47 1.25
C GLY A 67 11.00 -10.54 0.17
N ASP A 68 10.17 -11.59 0.19
CA ASP A 68 10.22 -12.73 -0.73
C ASP A 68 9.50 -12.42 -2.05
N PHE A 69 10.03 -11.45 -2.78
CA PHE A 69 9.64 -11.07 -4.14
C PHE A 69 10.81 -10.36 -4.81
N SER A 70 10.78 -10.28 -6.13
CA SER A 70 11.85 -9.73 -6.96
C SER A 70 11.31 -8.76 -8.01
N ASP A 71 12.22 -8.08 -8.72
CA ASP A 71 11.85 -7.18 -9.81
C ASP A 71 11.13 -7.93 -10.95
N GLU A 72 11.32 -9.24 -11.09
CA GLU A 72 10.63 -10.07 -12.10
C GLU A 72 9.12 -10.23 -11.80
N ASP A 73 8.74 -10.04 -10.54
CA ASP A 73 7.37 -10.19 -10.06
C ASP A 73 6.54 -8.91 -10.26
N LEU A 74 7.19 -7.77 -10.52
CA LEU A 74 6.51 -6.50 -10.77
C LEU A 74 5.67 -6.55 -12.06
N ILE A 75 4.49 -5.93 -12.03
CA ILE A 75 3.61 -5.74 -13.17
C ILE A 75 3.79 -4.30 -13.69
N ASP A 76 3.94 -4.14 -15.01
CA ASP A 76 4.06 -2.84 -15.69
C ASP A 76 2.72 -2.07 -15.76
#